data_AF-A0A9X6Z1J4-F1
#
_entry.id   AF-A0A9X6Z1J4-F1
#
_cell.length_a   1.000
_cell.length_b   1.000
_cell.length_c   1.000
_cell.angle_alpha   90.00
_cell.angle_beta   90.00
_cell.angle_gamma   90.00
#
_symmetry.space_group_name_H-M   'P 1'
#
loop_
_entity.id
_entity.type
_entity.pdbx_description
1 polymer ?
#
loop_
_entity_poly.entity_id
_entity_poly.type
_entity_poly.pdbx_seq_one_letter_code
_entity_poly.pdbx_strand_id
1 'polypeptide(L)'
;MIRLKQFKEMLDKGEIYIGQSDRFGKPLRQFDEVQYENEVYLVIWHPIYREFVGSHESGDCISNTNLHQSIWIRNLKEHFAKQNKKATKSELHPQLLDTF
;
A
#
# COMPACT_ATOMS: atom_id res chain seq x y z
N MET A 1 6.17 -22.55 6.27
CA MET A 1 5.07 -22.49 5.27
C MET A 1 3.95 -21.64 5.84
N ILE A 2 3.53 -20.57 5.15
CA ILE A 2 2.41 -19.71 5.58
C ILE A 2 1.10 -20.47 5.37
N ARG A 3 0.18 -20.43 6.33
CA ARG A 3 -1.16 -21.02 6.17
C ARG A 3 -2.04 -20.12 5.30
N LEU A 4 -2.96 -20.69 4.53
CA LEU A 4 -3.87 -19.92 3.65
C LEU A 4 -4.59 -18.76 4.37
N LYS A 5 -5.02 -18.97 5.62
CA LYS A 5 -5.65 -17.92 6.44
C LYS A 5 -4.69 -16.75 6.68
N GLN A 6 -3.46 -17.03 7.11
CA GLN A 6 -2.43 -16.01 7.34
C GLN A 6 -2.06 -15.29 6.05
N PHE A 7 -1.98 -16.03 4.94
CA PHE A 7 -1.71 -15.43 3.63
C PHE A 7 -2.81 -14.45 3.19
N LYS A 8 -4.08 -14.81 3.39
CA LYS A 8 -5.22 -13.91 3.13
C LYS A 8 -5.16 -12.66 4.02
N GLU A 9 -4.83 -12.82 5.29
CA GLU A 9 -4.64 -11.67 6.21
C GLU A 9 -3.51 -10.74 5.75
N MET A 10 -2.40 -11.29 5.25
CA MET A 10 -1.29 -10.50 4.70
C MET A 10 -1.70 -9.77 3.41
N LEU A 11 -2.45 -10.43 2.52
CA LEU A 11 -3.02 -9.81 1.32
C LEU A 11 -3.92 -8.62 1.67
N ASP A 12 -4.83 -8.82 2.62
CA ASP A 12 -5.80 -7.79 3.03
C ASP A 12 -5.12 -6.56 3.62
N LYS A 13 -4.00 -6.76 4.33
CA LYS A 13 -3.19 -5.69 4.94
C LYS A 13 -2.17 -5.05 3.99
N GLY A 14 -1.95 -5.61 2.80
CA GLY A 14 -0.88 -5.14 1.91
C GLY A 14 0.52 -5.42 2.44
N GLU A 15 0.69 -6.52 3.19
CA GLU A 15 1.96 -6.90 3.83
C GLU A 15 2.85 -7.80 2.94
N ILE A 16 2.45 -8.06 1.69
CA ILE A 16 3.23 -8.89 0.78
C ILE A 16 4.48 -8.14 0.34
N TYR A 17 5.64 -8.61 0.81
CA TYR A 17 6.95 -8.14 0.39
C TYR A 17 7.24 -8.53 -1.07
N ILE A 18 7.81 -7.60 -1.84
CA ILE A 18 8.04 -7.80 -3.28
C ILE A 18 9.50 -8.19 -3.64
N GLY A 19 10.35 -8.43 -2.65
CA GLY A 19 11.76 -8.78 -2.89
C GLY A 19 12.68 -7.59 -3.19
N GLN A 20 12.17 -6.36 -3.12
CA GLN A 20 12.91 -5.12 -3.40
C GLN A 20 12.79 -4.15 -2.23
N SER A 21 13.74 -3.22 -2.16
CA SER A 21 13.68 -2.07 -1.26
C SER A 21 13.72 -0.79 -2.08
N ASP A 22 13.25 0.32 -1.51
CA ASP A 22 13.37 1.65 -2.10
C ASP A 22 14.82 2.18 -2.02
N ARG A 23 15.03 3.40 -2.52
CA ARG A 23 16.34 4.07 -2.54
C ARG A 23 16.98 4.24 -1.15
N PHE A 24 16.19 4.28 -0.09
CA PHE A 24 16.64 4.43 1.28
C PHE A 24 16.69 3.10 2.05
N GLY A 25 16.51 1.98 1.34
CA GLY A 25 16.56 0.65 1.92
C GLY A 25 15.24 0.21 2.58
N LYS A 26 14.15 0.97 2.43
CA LYS A 26 12.84 0.56 2.94
C LYS A 26 12.30 -0.61 2.13
N PRO A 27 12.01 -1.77 2.77
CA PRO A 27 11.41 -2.91 2.07
C PRO A 27 10.08 -2.53 1.44
N LEU A 28 9.94 -2.74 0.14
CA LEU A 28 8.72 -2.45 -0.61
C LEU A 28 7.72 -3.60 -0.54
N ARG A 29 6.44 -3.26 -0.48
CA ARG A 29 5.33 -4.18 -0.39
C ARG A 29 4.28 -3.88 -1.46
N GLN A 30 3.43 -4.85 -1.74
CA GLN A 30 2.25 -4.62 -2.57
C GLN A 30 1.38 -3.50 -1.97
N PHE A 31 0.84 -2.66 -2.84
CA PHE A 31 0.06 -1.46 -2.52
C PHE A 31 0.85 -0.32 -1.85
N ASP A 32 2.18 -0.38 -1.86
CA ASP A 32 2.98 0.81 -1.60
C ASP A 32 2.85 1.78 -2.77
N GLU A 33 2.57 3.05 -2.45
CA GLU A 33 2.82 4.17 -3.34
C GLU A 33 4.29 4.54 -3.22
N VAL A 34 4.93 4.70 -4.38
CA VAL A 34 6.33 5.10 -4.49
C VAL A 34 6.44 6.28 -5.45
N GLN A 35 7.32 7.23 -5.14
CA GLN A 35 7.71 8.28 -6.07
C GLN A 35 8.91 7.79 -6.87
N TYR A 36 8.85 7.93 -8.19
CA TYR A 36 9.99 7.74 -9.08
C TYR A 36 10.00 8.90 -10.06
N GLU A 37 11.15 9.58 -10.15
CA GLU A 37 11.21 10.89 -10.81
C GLU A 37 10.18 11.85 -10.20
N ASN A 38 9.28 12.40 -11.00
CA ASN A 38 8.25 13.36 -10.56
C ASN A 38 6.84 12.76 -10.49
N GLU A 39 6.71 11.45 -10.67
CA GLU A 39 5.42 10.76 -10.74
C GLU A 39 5.26 9.75 -9.60
N VAL A 40 4.01 9.41 -9.30
CA VAL A 40 3.63 8.46 -8.24
C VAL A 40 3.12 7.17 -8.84
N TYR A 41 3.72 6.06 -8.44
CA TYR A 41 3.40 4.72 -8.93
C TYR A 41 2.88 3.85 -7.80
N LEU A 42 2.00 2.90 -8.14
CA LEU A 42 1.51 1.89 -7.21
C LEU A 42 2.21 0.55 -7.45
N VAL A 43 2.80 -0.01 -6.41
CA VAL A 43 3.43 -1.34 -6.48
C VAL A 43 2.37 -2.44 -6.54
N ILE A 44 2.25 -3.11 -7.69
CA ILE A 44 1.27 -4.19 -7.94
C ILE A 44 1.87 -5.36 -8.72
N TRP A 45 1.23 -6.53 -8.64
CA TRP A 45 1.56 -7.67 -9.49
C TRP A 45 1.02 -7.44 -10.91
N HIS A 46 1.89 -7.42 -11.91
CA HIS A 46 1.50 -7.28 -13.31
C HIS A 46 1.27 -8.66 -13.95
N PRO A 47 0.06 -8.99 -14.43
CA PRO A 47 -0.28 -10.35 -14.88
C PRO A 47 0.46 -10.79 -16.16
N ILE A 48 0.83 -9.84 -17.02
CA ILE A 48 1.52 -10.12 -18.29
C ILE A 48 3.01 -10.39 -18.04
N TYR A 49 3.66 -9.53 -17.25
CA TYR A 49 5.09 -9.62 -16.94
C TYR A 49 5.38 -10.66 -15.85
N ARG A 50 4.35 -11.04 -15.08
CA ARG A 50 4.44 -12.00 -13.98
C ARG A 50 5.48 -11.58 -12.93
N GLU A 51 5.48 -10.30 -12.61
CA GLU A 51 6.35 -9.70 -11.61
C GLU A 51 5.66 -8.51 -10.92
N PHE A 52 6.25 -8.02 -9.83
CA PHE A 52 5.82 -6.77 -9.21
C PHE A 52 6.45 -5.58 -9.92
N VAL A 53 5.61 -4.62 -10.31
CA VAL A 53 6.02 -3.37 -10.96
C VAL A 53 5.47 -2.16 -10.21
N GLY A 54 6.07 -1.00 -10.40
CA GLY A 54 5.41 0.26 -10.09
C GLY A 54 4.52 0.64 -11.26
N SER A 55 3.21 0.58 -11.11
CA SER A 55 2.25 0.90 -12.17
C SER A 55 1.76 2.33 -12.04
N HIS A 56 1.70 3.04 -13.16
CA HIS A 56 1.11 4.36 -13.27
C HIS A 56 -0.28 4.29 -13.93
N GLU A 57 -1.11 5.31 -13.73
CA GLU A 57 -2.44 5.38 -14.32
C GLU A 57 -2.42 5.58 -15.85
N SER A 58 -1.32 6.13 -16.40
CA SER A 58 -1.12 6.24 -17.86
C SER A 58 -0.92 4.90 -18.56
N GLY A 59 -0.67 3.82 -17.80
CA GLY A 59 -0.23 2.52 -18.31
C GLY A 59 1.29 2.34 -18.32
N ASP A 60 2.07 3.39 -17.99
CA ASP A 60 3.51 3.27 -17.81
C ASP A 60 3.85 2.44 -16.57
N CYS A 61 5.02 1.78 -16.62
CA CYS A 61 5.48 0.92 -15.53
C CYS A 61 6.98 1.10 -15.25
N ILE A 62 7.33 1.10 -13.97
CA ILE A 62 8.69 0.88 -13.49
C ILE A 62 8.87 -0.63 -13.32
N SER A 63 9.88 -1.20 -13.99
CA SER A 63 10.22 -2.62 -13.84
C SER A 63 10.60 -2.97 -12.39
N ASN A 64 10.46 -4.24 -12.00
CA ASN A 64 10.85 -4.70 -10.67
C ASN A 64 12.29 -4.30 -10.32
N THR A 65 13.20 -4.45 -11.29
CA THR A 65 14.62 -4.16 -11.12
C THR A 65 14.92 -2.69 -10.89
N ASN A 66 14.05 -1.76 -11.30
CA ASN A 66 14.27 -0.32 -11.16
C ASN A 66 13.56 0.28 -9.93
N LEU A 67 12.71 -0.49 -9.25
CA LEU A 67 12.02 -0.03 -8.03
C LEU A 67 12.97 0.44 -6.92
N HIS A 68 14.22 -0.02 -6.91
CA HIS A 68 15.25 0.44 -5.98
C HIS A 68 15.63 1.92 -6.11
N GLN A 69 15.22 2.58 -7.19
CA GLN A 69 15.47 3.99 -7.41
C GLN A 69 14.32 4.87 -6.89
N SER A 70 13.17 4.26 -6.58
CA SER A 70 11.99 4.94 -6.08
C SER A 70 12.11 5.33 -4.60
N ILE A 71 11.22 6.19 -4.14
CA ILE A 71 11.11 6.62 -2.73
C ILE A 71 9.74 6.19 -2.22
N TRP A 72 9.69 5.43 -1.13
CA TRP A 72 8.43 5.03 -0.53
C TRP A 72 7.67 6.22 0.05
N ILE A 73 6.36 6.28 -0.20
CA ILE A 73 5.46 7.33 0.33
C ILE A 73 4.57 6.77 1.44
N ARG A 74 3.74 5.77 1.10
CA ARG A 74 2.77 5.15 2.02
C ARG A 74 2.31 3.81 1.48
N ASN A 75 1.69 3.00 2.34
CA ASN A 75 0.92 1.84 1.89
C ASN A 75 -0.59 2.19 1.88
N LEU A 76 -1.27 1.95 0.76
CA LEU A 76 -2.68 2.30 0.62
C LEU A 76 -3.58 1.50 1.57
N LYS A 77 -3.31 0.20 1.79
CA LYS A 77 -4.12 -0.62 2.70
C LYS A 77 -4.04 -0.12 4.14
N GLU A 78 -2.84 0.26 4.59
CA GLU A 78 -2.65 0.88 5.91
C GLU A 78 -3.36 2.24 6.01
N HIS A 79 -3.32 3.03 4.94
CA HIS A 79 -3.93 4.36 4.91
C HIS A 79 -5.46 4.28 5.05
N PHE A 80 -6.13 3.46 4.23
CA PHE A 80 -7.58 3.30 4.30
C PHE A 80 -8.04 2.60 5.58
N ALA A 81 -7.26 1.65 6.11
CA ALA A 81 -7.55 1.05 7.41
C ALA A 81 -7.55 2.08 8.55
N LYS A 82 -6.66 3.08 8.50
CA LYS A 82 -6.63 4.18 9.49
C LYS A 82 -7.82 5.14 9.32
N GLN A 83 -8.24 5.43 8.09
CA GLN A 83 -9.41 6.28 7.82
C GLN A 83 -10.71 5.65 8.31
N ASN A 84 -10.93 4.35 8.04
CA ASN A 84 -12.13 3.65 8.49
C ASN A 84 -12.25 3.66 10.02
N LYS A 85 -11.14 3.49 10.75
CA LYS A 85 -11.12 3.60 12.22
C LYS A 85 -11.46 5.00 12.72
N LYS A 86 -11.12 6.06 11.97
CA LYS A 86 -11.50 7.45 12.32
C LYS A 86 -13.00 7.69 12.08
N ALA A 87 -13.55 7.22 10.95
CA ALA A 87 -14.97 7.34 10.63
C ALA A 87 -15.86 6.63 11.67
N THR A 88 -15.51 5.41 12.07
CA THR A 88 -16.27 4.69 13.10
C THR A 88 -16.19 5.36 14.48
N LYS A 89 -15.07 6.04 14.79
CA LYS A 89 -14.96 6.83 16.03
C LYS A 89 -15.78 8.13 15.99
N SER A 90 -15.88 8.80 14.84
CA SER A 90 -16.73 9.99 14.71
C SER A 90 -18.22 9.66 14.72
N GLU A 91 -18.61 8.47 14.26
CA GLU A 91 -20.01 8.00 14.27
C GLU A 91 -20.46 7.50 15.66
N LEU A 92 -19.52 7.17 16.56
CA LEU A 92 -19.80 6.77 17.94
C LEU A 92 -20.02 7.94 18.92
N HIS A 93 -20.16 9.18 18.44
CA HIS A 93 -20.50 10.31 19.30
C HIS A 93 -21.74 11.08 18.81
N PRO A 94 -22.93 10.62 19.24
CA PRO A 94 -23.97 11.57 19.59
C PRO A 94 -24.52 11.28 20.99
N GLN A 95 -24.89 12.36 21.70
CA GLN A 95 -25.64 12.40 22.97
C GLN A 95 -24.80 12.40 24.26
N LEU A 96 -24.27 13.58 24.61
CA LEU A 96 -24.24 14.10 25.99
C LEU A 96 -23.83 15.59 25.93
N LEU A 97 -24.68 16.40 25.31
CA LEU A 97 -24.74 17.84 25.53
C LEU A 97 -26.21 18.19 25.36
N ASP A 98 -26.93 18.15 26.48
CA ASP A 98 -28.10 18.97 26.78
C ASP A 98 -28.65 18.51 28.13
N THR A 99 -28.04 18.99 29.21
CA THR A 99 -28.68 19.08 30.52
C THR A 99 -28.11 20.30 31.24
N PHE A 100 -28.66 21.47 30.92
CA PHE A 100 -28.73 22.63 31.79
C PHE A 100 -30.16 23.18 31.73
#